data_AF-A0A0G1MPX6-F1
#
_entry.id   AF-A0A0G1MPX6-F1
#
_cell.length_a   1.000
_cell.length_b   1.000
_cell.length_c   1.000
_cell.angle_alpha   90.00
_cell.angle_beta   90.00
_cell.angle_gamma   90.00
#
_symmetry.space_group_name_H-M   'P 1'
#
loop_
_entity.id
_entity.type
_entity.pdbx_description
1 polymer ?
#
loop_
_entity_poly.entity_id
_entity_poly.type
_entity_poly.pdbx_seq_one_letter_code
_entity_poly.pdbx_strand_id
1 'polypeptide(L)'
;MVEDKIHMRATGPYALITQQPLGGKARMGGQRFGEMEVWALEGYGAAHTLQEMLTIKSDDIFGRTSTMESLIKGEKIKKPNLPASFAVLVSELRALGFKVDLIGAQYFKDRERTRPMQLEVPPEAIVEISKEEKLTEGEVVEEGLVKTEEE
;
A
#
# COMPACT_ATOMS: atom_id res chain seq x y z
N MET A 1 17.65 4.63 23.28
CA MET A 1 16.78 5.49 24.12
C MET A 1 15.31 5.26 23.76
N VAL A 2 14.35 5.93 24.40
CA VAL A 2 12.92 5.86 24.02
C VAL A 2 12.67 6.49 22.64
N GLU A 3 13.48 7.48 22.28
CA GLU A 3 13.44 8.18 20.98
C GLU A 3 13.53 7.22 19.78
N ASP A 4 14.33 6.16 19.90
CA ASP A 4 14.48 5.14 18.85
C ASP A 4 13.28 4.20 18.73
N LYS A 5 12.38 4.17 19.71
CA LYS A 5 11.24 3.24 19.77
C LYS A 5 9.91 3.86 19.38
N ILE A 6 9.78 5.18 19.45
CA ILE A 6 8.56 5.87 19.02
C ILE A 6 8.41 5.70 17.50
N HIS A 7 7.22 5.27 17.09
CA HIS A 7 6.83 5.12 15.70
C HIS A 7 5.33 5.34 15.56
N MET A 8 4.92 6.13 14.57
CA MET A 8 3.51 6.36 14.24
C MET A 8 3.35 6.34 12.73
N ARG A 9 2.18 5.92 12.27
CA ARG A 9 1.85 5.81 10.84
C ARG A 9 0.42 6.26 10.62
N ALA A 10 0.24 7.18 9.66
CA ALA A 10 -1.07 7.52 9.11
C ALA A 10 -1.32 6.74 7.80
N THR A 11 -0.46 6.95 6.79
CA THR A 11 -0.43 6.21 5.53
C THR A 11 1.00 5.77 5.23
N GLY A 12 1.19 4.85 4.29
CA GLY A 12 2.52 4.35 3.95
C GLY A 12 2.48 3.25 2.88
N PRO A 13 3.60 2.56 2.65
CA PRO A 13 3.69 1.50 1.65
C PRO A 13 2.88 0.27 2.07
N TYR A 14 2.46 -0.49 1.05
CA TYR A 14 1.66 -1.71 1.17
C TYR A 14 2.34 -2.87 0.44
N ALA A 15 2.03 -4.09 0.87
CA ALA A 15 2.47 -5.30 0.19
C ALA A 15 1.80 -5.43 -1.19
N LEU A 16 2.55 -5.91 -2.18
CA LEU A 16 2.04 -6.06 -3.55
C LEU A 16 0.85 -7.03 -3.64
N ILE A 17 0.95 -8.16 -2.94
CA ILE A 17 -0.02 -9.27 -3.05
C ILE A 17 -1.20 -9.04 -2.10
N THR A 18 -0.94 -8.97 -0.78
CA THR A 18 -1.99 -8.90 0.23
C THR A 18 -2.58 -7.51 0.42
N GLN A 19 -1.95 -6.47 -0.14
CA GLN A 19 -2.34 -5.06 0.01
C GLN A 19 -2.38 -4.56 1.46
N GLN A 20 -1.80 -5.32 2.40
CA GLN A 20 -1.68 -4.94 3.80
C GLN A 20 -0.49 -3.98 4.03
N PRO A 21 -0.55 -3.14 5.07
CA PRO A 21 0.57 -2.32 5.50
C PRO A 21 1.84 -3.17 5.71
N LEU A 22 2.99 -2.70 5.19
CA LEU A 22 4.27 -3.35 5.50
C LEU A 22 4.59 -3.29 7.01
N GLY A 23 5.41 -4.22 7.50
CA GLY A 23 5.88 -4.23 8.88
C GLY A 23 7.22 -3.53 9.08
N GLY A 24 7.48 -3.07 10.31
CA GLY A 24 8.78 -2.58 10.77
C GLY A 24 8.99 -1.06 10.64
N LYS A 25 9.66 -0.47 11.64
CA LYS A 25 9.91 0.99 11.72
C LYS A 25 10.66 1.53 10.50
N ALA A 26 11.68 0.82 10.02
CA ALA A 26 12.50 1.24 8.88
C ALA A 26 11.71 1.38 7.56
N ARG A 27 10.57 0.69 7.44
CA ARG A 27 9.72 0.70 6.23
C ARG A 27 8.45 1.54 6.40
N MET A 28 8.43 2.42 7.40
CA MET A 28 7.22 3.14 7.83
C MET A 28 6.03 2.19 8.01
N GLY A 29 6.30 1.05 8.65
CA GLY A 29 5.37 -0.05 8.74
C GLY A 29 4.17 0.24 9.65
N GLY A 30 3.08 -0.49 9.44
CA GLY A 30 1.93 -0.49 10.33
C GLY A 30 2.20 -1.35 11.58
N GLN A 31 1.36 -1.15 12.60
CA GLN A 31 1.33 -2.04 13.75
C GLN A 31 0.55 -3.30 13.38
N ARG A 32 1.06 -4.47 13.78
CA ARG A 32 0.33 -5.72 13.62
C ARG A 32 -0.85 -5.75 14.58
N PHE A 33 -2.03 -5.96 14.05
CA PHE A 33 -3.22 -6.31 14.81
C PHE A 33 -3.43 -7.82 14.68
N GLY A 34 -3.14 -8.56 15.75
CA GLY A 34 -3.15 -10.02 15.76
C GLY A 34 -4.47 -10.61 16.24
N GLU A 35 -4.51 -11.94 16.30
CA GLU A 35 -5.69 -12.70 16.72
C GLU A 35 -6.11 -12.37 18.16
N MET A 36 -5.14 -12.16 19.06
CA MET A 36 -5.43 -11.80 20.45
C MET A 36 -6.08 -10.42 20.56
N GLU A 37 -5.64 -9.44 19.76
CA GLU A 37 -6.25 -8.12 19.74
C GLU A 37 -7.63 -8.13 19.06
N VAL A 38 -7.83 -9.00 18.07
CA VAL A 38 -9.16 -9.26 17.49
C VAL A 38 -10.10 -9.77 18.57
N TRP A 39 -9.70 -10.79 19.34
CA TRP A 39 -10.52 -11.32 20.44
C TRP A 39 -10.84 -10.26 21.49
N ALA A 40 -9.90 -9.36 21.77
CA ALA A 40 -10.17 -8.26 22.69
C ALA A 40 -11.32 -7.38 22.19
N LEU A 41 -11.31 -6.96 20.92
CA LEU A 41 -12.40 -6.15 20.35
C LEU A 41 -13.72 -6.91 20.24
N GLU A 42 -13.68 -8.20 19.94
CA GLU A 42 -14.86 -9.06 19.92
C GLU A 42 -15.48 -9.17 21.31
N GLY A 43 -14.67 -9.36 22.35
CA GLY A 43 -15.13 -9.42 23.75
C GLY A 43 -15.78 -8.12 24.23
N TYR A 44 -15.32 -6.97 23.71
CA TYR A 44 -15.96 -5.66 23.96
C TYR A 44 -17.23 -5.42 23.11
N GLY A 45 -17.53 -6.29 22.14
CA GLY A 45 -18.63 -6.07 21.20
C GLY A 45 -18.38 -4.89 20.24
N ALA A 46 -17.12 -4.50 20.02
CA ALA A 46 -16.72 -3.36 19.21
C ALA A 46 -16.72 -3.70 17.71
N ALA A 47 -17.86 -4.11 17.17
CA ALA A 47 -17.98 -4.65 15.80
C ALA A 47 -17.51 -3.67 14.72
N HIS A 48 -17.87 -2.39 14.82
CA HIS A 48 -17.46 -1.37 13.84
C HIS A 48 -15.96 -1.09 13.90
N THR A 49 -15.39 -0.99 15.10
CA THR A 49 -13.94 -0.79 15.27
C THR A 49 -13.16 -1.97 14.70
N LEU A 50 -13.59 -3.20 14.98
CA LEU A 50 -12.97 -4.39 14.42
C LEU A 50 -13.08 -4.41 12.89
N GLN A 51 -14.27 -4.09 12.36
CA GLN A 51 -14.47 -3.99 10.91
C GLN A 51 -13.53 -2.95 10.28
N GLU A 52 -13.38 -1.76 10.89
CA GLU A 52 -12.46 -0.73 10.40
C GLU A 52 -11.01 -1.21 10.38
N MET A 53 -10.56 -1.89 11.44
CA MET A 53 -9.21 -2.44 11.55
C MET A 53 -8.93 -3.49 10.46
N LEU A 54 -9.92 -4.32 10.13
CA LEU A 54 -9.80 -5.38 9.14
C LEU A 54 -9.98 -4.92 7.68
N THR A 55 -10.51 -3.71 7.44
CA THR A 55 -10.88 -3.24 6.10
C THR A 55 -10.15 -1.93 5.74
N ILE A 56 -10.78 -0.78 6.01
CA ILE A 56 -10.34 0.55 5.57
C ILE A 56 -8.98 0.99 6.14
N LYS A 57 -8.55 0.40 7.26
CA LYS A 57 -7.22 0.64 7.86
C LYS A 57 -6.16 -0.38 7.43
N SER A 58 -6.53 -1.43 6.70
CA SER A 58 -5.64 -2.53 6.32
C SER A 58 -5.55 -2.70 4.80
N ASP A 59 -6.48 -3.43 4.18
CA ASP A 59 -6.34 -3.98 2.82
C ASP A 59 -7.52 -3.67 1.89
N ASP A 60 -8.52 -2.91 2.32
CA ASP A 60 -9.55 -2.37 1.41
C ASP A 60 -8.96 -1.21 0.59
N ILE A 61 -8.54 -1.52 -0.63
CA ILE A 61 -7.85 -0.58 -1.55
C ILE A 61 -8.72 0.64 -1.86
N PHE A 62 -10.02 0.45 -2.08
CA PHE A 62 -10.95 1.52 -2.44
C PHE A 62 -11.52 2.20 -1.19
N GLY A 63 -11.76 1.42 -0.14
CA GLY A 63 -12.25 1.94 1.13
C GLY A 63 -11.24 2.89 1.78
N ARG A 64 -9.94 2.57 1.76
CA ARG A 64 -8.91 3.43 2.37
C ARG A 64 -8.77 4.79 1.68
N THR A 65 -8.82 4.83 0.34
CA THR A 65 -8.72 6.10 -0.42
C THR A 65 -9.97 6.93 -0.22
N SER A 66 -11.16 6.32 -0.35
CA SER A 66 -12.41 7.04 -0.09
C SER A 66 -12.52 7.51 1.36
N THR A 67 -11.98 6.76 2.32
CA THR A 67 -11.97 7.18 3.74
C THR A 67 -11.07 8.39 3.93
N MET A 68 -9.89 8.41 3.32
CA MET A 68 -8.99 9.56 3.40
C MET A 68 -9.64 10.82 2.77
N GLU A 69 -10.28 10.66 1.61
CA GLU A 69 -11.02 11.76 0.99
C GLU A 69 -12.16 12.27 1.88
N SER A 70 -12.94 11.36 2.48
CA SER A 70 -14.02 11.73 3.40
C SER A 70 -13.49 12.41 4.66
N LEU A 71 -12.34 12.00 5.20
CA LEU A 71 -11.68 12.64 6.34
C LEU A 71 -11.25 14.07 6.00
N ILE A 72 -10.68 14.30 4.81
CA ILE A 72 -10.27 15.64 4.36
C ILE A 72 -11.49 16.55 4.16
N LYS A 73 -12.59 16.02 3.62
CA LYS A 73 -13.82 16.77 3.33
C LYS A 73 -14.75 16.93 4.55
N GLY A 74 -14.50 16.22 5.64
CA GLY A 74 -15.40 16.16 6.80
C GLY A 74 -16.72 15.43 6.52
N GLU A 75 -16.76 14.56 5.51
CA GLU A 75 -17.93 13.76 5.15
C GLU A 75 -17.99 12.46 5.95
N LYS A 76 -19.17 11.83 5.99
CA LYS A 76 -19.31 10.52 6.63
C LYS A 76 -18.53 9.45 5.85
N ILE A 77 -17.81 8.61 6.59
CA ILE A 77 -17.07 7.46 6.06
C ILE A 77 -18.07 6.48 5.41
N LYS A 78 -17.77 6.05 4.19
CA LYS A 78 -18.58 5.08 3.45
C LYS A 78 -18.42 3.68 4.04
N LYS A 79 -19.39 2.81 3.77
CA LYS A 79 -19.30 1.41 4.20
C LYS A 79 -18.08 0.72 3.55
N PRO A 80 -17.32 -0.08 4.33
CA PRO A 80 -16.19 -0.82 3.79
C PRO A 80 -16.60 -1.85 2.73
N ASN A 81 -15.68 -2.16 1.82
CA ASN A 81 -15.84 -3.19 0.80
C ASN A 81 -15.20 -4.52 1.24
N LEU A 82 -15.21 -5.48 0.33
CA LEU A 82 -14.54 -6.77 0.49
C LEU A 82 -13.01 -6.57 0.61
N PRO A 83 -12.36 -7.13 1.66
CA PRO A 83 -10.91 -7.12 1.81
C PRO A 83 -10.17 -7.75 0.63
N ALA A 84 -9.02 -7.18 0.26
CA ALA A 84 -8.16 -7.75 -0.78
C ALA A 84 -7.59 -9.12 -0.37
N SER A 85 -7.25 -9.32 0.91
CA SER A 85 -6.78 -10.60 1.44
C SER A 85 -7.77 -11.74 1.23
N PHE A 86 -9.07 -11.47 1.35
CA PHE A 86 -10.10 -12.48 1.09
C PHE A 86 -10.17 -12.86 -0.39
N ALA A 87 -10.00 -11.90 -1.31
CA ALA A 87 -9.92 -12.19 -2.74
C ALA A 87 -8.69 -13.05 -3.10
N VAL A 88 -7.55 -12.80 -2.43
CA VAL A 88 -6.35 -13.64 -2.55
C VAL A 88 -6.63 -15.06 -2.06
N LEU A 89 -7.25 -15.22 -0.88
CA LEU A 89 -7.64 -16.53 -0.33
C LEU A 89 -8.51 -17.33 -1.31
N VAL A 90 -9.56 -16.70 -1.88
CA VAL A 90 -10.43 -17.38 -2.86
C VAL A 90 -9.65 -17.81 -4.10
N SER A 91 -8.68 -17.00 -4.53
CA SER A 91 -7.83 -17.33 -5.68
C SER A 91 -6.87 -18.48 -5.39
N GLU A 92 -6.30 -18.53 -4.18
CA GLU A 92 -5.45 -19.63 -3.71
C GLU A 92 -6.23 -20.95 -3.62
N LEU A 93 -7.45 -20.93 -3.08
CA LEU A 93 -8.31 -22.12 -3.04
C LEU A 93 -8.67 -22.62 -4.44
N ARG A 94 -8.95 -21.70 -5.38
CA ARG A 94 -9.20 -22.06 -6.79
C ARG A 94 -7.97 -22.63 -7.48
N ALA A 95 -6.77 -22.15 -7.15
CA ALA A 95 -5.52 -22.71 -7.67
C ALA A 95 -5.29 -24.17 -7.24
N LEU A 96 -5.82 -24.57 -6.08
CA LEU A 96 -5.80 -25.96 -5.60
C LEU A 96 -6.90 -26.85 -6.22
N GLY A 97 -7.75 -26.29 -7.10
CA GLY A 97 -8.85 -27.01 -7.74
C GLY A 97 -10.17 -26.98 -6.97
N PHE A 98 -10.27 -26.20 -5.88
CA PHE A 98 -11.54 -26.01 -5.19
C PHE A 98 -12.42 -24.98 -5.92
N LYS A 99 -13.66 -25.36 -6.24
CA LYS A 99 -14.65 -24.42 -6.77
C LYS A 99 -15.28 -23.64 -5.61
N VAL A 100 -14.77 -22.43 -5.36
CA VAL A 100 -15.32 -21.51 -4.37
C VAL A 100 -16.04 -20.38 -5.09
N ASP A 101 -17.36 -20.30 -4.88
CA ASP A 101 -18.23 -19.26 -5.41
C ASP A 101 -18.87 -18.49 -4.26
N LEU A 102 -18.95 -17.17 -4.40
CA LEU A 102 -19.60 -16.30 -3.43
C LEU A 102 -21.07 -16.15 -3.80
N ILE A 103 -21.96 -16.56 -2.91
CA ILE A 103 -23.40 -16.46 -3.11
C ILE A 103 -23.88 -15.15 -2.49
N GLY A 104 -24.49 -14.29 -3.29
CA GLY A 104 -25.07 -13.03 -2.81
C GLY A 104 -24.08 -11.91 -2.51
N ALA A 105 -22.78 -12.10 -2.73
CA ALA A 105 -21.80 -11.03 -2.61
C ALA A 105 -21.77 -10.18 -3.89
N GLN A 106 -22.06 -8.88 -3.75
CA GLN A 106 -21.84 -7.92 -4.82
C GLN A 106 -20.35 -7.56 -4.84
N TYR A 107 -19.61 -8.10 -5.81
CA TYR A 107 -18.33 -7.53 -6.19
C TYR A 107 -18.61 -6.16 -6.82
N PHE A 108 -17.99 -5.09 -6.31
CA PHE A 108 -17.80 -3.88 -7.10
C PHE A 108 -16.87 -4.25 -8.26
N LYS A 109 -17.48 -4.66 -9.37
CA LYS A 109 -16.80 -5.07 -10.58
C LYS A 109 -16.56 -3.82 -11.42
N ASP A 110 -15.78 -2.87 -10.89
CA ASP A 110 -15.29 -1.75 -11.69
C ASP A 110 -14.17 -2.23 -12.62
N ARG A 111 -14.55 -2.97 -13.67
CA ARG A 111 -13.71 -3.14 -14.86
C ARG A 111 -13.52 -1.82 -15.63
N GLU A 112 -14.22 -0.75 -15.26
CA GLU A 112 -14.22 0.52 -16.00
C GLU A 112 -13.21 1.56 -15.49
N ARG A 113 -12.55 1.33 -14.35
CA ARG A 113 -11.47 2.21 -13.83
C ARG A 113 -10.05 1.71 -14.10
N THR A 114 -9.87 0.56 -14.76
CA THR A 114 -8.57 0.17 -15.35
C THR A 114 -8.34 0.83 -16.71
N ARG A 115 -8.91 2.02 -16.96
CA ARG A 115 -8.16 2.95 -17.81
C ARG A 115 -6.93 3.33 -16.99
N PRO A 116 -5.69 3.14 -17.47
CA PRO A 116 -4.58 3.80 -16.83
C PRO A 116 -4.99 5.26 -16.69
N MET A 117 -4.96 5.78 -15.47
CA MET A 117 -5.09 7.21 -15.24
C MET A 117 -3.95 7.80 -16.09
N GLN A 118 -4.27 8.33 -17.27
CA GLN A 118 -3.36 9.13 -18.05
C GLN A 118 -3.08 10.33 -17.15
N LEU A 119 -2.02 10.22 -16.37
CA LEU A 119 -1.40 11.34 -15.73
C LEU A 119 -0.93 12.19 -16.90
N GLU A 120 -1.76 13.14 -17.34
CA GLU A 120 -1.30 14.23 -18.17
C GLU A 120 -0.33 15.01 -17.30
N VAL A 121 0.93 14.55 -17.29
CA VAL A 121 2.02 15.26 -16.65
C VAL A 121 2.17 16.55 -17.45
N PRO A 122 1.95 17.73 -16.86
CA PRO A 122 2.22 18.97 -17.55
C PRO A 122 3.69 18.94 -17.99
N PRO A 123 4.00 19.35 -19.23
CA PRO A 123 5.33 19.19 -19.83
C PRO A 123 6.47 19.90 -19.06
N GLU A 124 6.13 20.78 -18.12
CA GLU A 124 7.07 21.46 -17.24
C GLU A 124 7.79 20.50 -16.28
N ALA A 125 7.15 19.43 -15.82
CA ALA A 125 7.75 18.51 -14.83
C ALA A 125 8.79 17.55 -15.43
N ILE A 126 8.78 17.31 -16.74
CA ILE A 126 9.75 16.45 -17.43
C ILE A 126 11.12 17.13 -17.54
N VAL A 127 11.14 18.47 -17.58
CA VAL A 127 12.37 19.26 -17.70
C VAL A 127 13.15 19.29 -16.38
N GLU A 128 12.47 19.17 -15.24
CA GLU A 128 13.14 19.14 -13.93
C GLU A 128 13.80 17.79 -13.64
N ILE A 129 13.12 16.67 -13.96
CA ILE A 129 13.65 15.32 -13.74
C ILE A 129 14.91 15.06 -14.58
N SER A 130 14.95 15.57 -15.82
CA SER A 130 16.12 15.46 -16.70
C SER A 130 17.32 16.32 -16.28
N LYS A 131 17.12 17.32 -15.40
CA LYS A 131 18.22 18.08 -14.78
C LYS A 131 18.82 17.35 -13.57
N GLU A 132 18.00 16.64 -12.80
CA GLU A 132 18.45 15.89 -11.64
C GLU A 132 19.23 14.62 -12.03
N GLU A 133 18.80 13.88 -13.06
CA GLU A 133 19.53 12.68 -13.53
C GLU A 133 20.93 12.99 -14.06
N LYS A 134 21.14 14.18 -14.66
CA LYS A 134 22.48 14.59 -15.15
C LYS A 134 23.47 14.95 -14.05
N LEU A 135 23.00 15.22 -12.81
CA LEU A 135 23.91 15.55 -11.70
C LEU A 135 24.50 14.29 -11.03
N THR A 136 23.89 13.12 -11.20
CA THR A 136 24.31 11.89 -10.48
C THR A 136 25.28 11.00 -11.25
N GLU A 137 25.48 11.21 -12.55
CA GLU A 137 26.42 10.42 -13.37
C GLU A 137 27.85 11.00 -13.43
N GLY A 138 28.12 12.12 -12.74
CA GLY A 138 29.35 12.90 -12.88
C GLY A 138 30.46 12.67 -11.84
N GLU A 139 30.33 11.73 -10.90
CA GLU A 139 31.37 11.45 -9.89
C GLU A 139 31.56 9.95 -9.65
N VAL A 140 32.28 9.30 -10.56
CA VAL A 140 33.14 8.16 -10.20
C VAL A 140 34.52 8.45 -10.76
N VAL A 141 35.42 8.82 -9.85
CA VAL A 141 36.83 9.12 -10.08
C VAL A 141 37.55 7.83 -10.50
N GLU A 142 38.12 7.80 -11.70
CA GLU A 142 39.11 6.79 -12.10
C GLU A 142 40.42 7.05 -11.36
N GLU A 143 40.77 6.18 -10.41
CA GLU A 143 42.15 5.99 -9.97
C GLU A 143 42.88 5.03 -10.93
N GLY A 144 43.85 5.58 -11.68
CA GLY A 144 45.14 4.94 -11.93
C GLY A 144 45.26 3.97 -13.12
N LEU A 145 45.90 4.44 -14.19
CA LEU A 145 47.16 3.84 -14.66
C LEU A 145 47.91 4.83 -15.59
N VAL A 146 49.10 5.25 -15.16
CA VAL A 146 50.08 5.97 -15.97
C VAL A 146 51.13 4.97 -16.45
N LYS A 147 51.63 5.20 -17.68
CA LYS A 147 52.76 4.57 -18.42
C LYS A 147 52.32 3.47 -19.40
N THR A 148 52.74 3.46 -20.66
CA THR A 148 54.07 3.81 -21.20
C THR A 148 54.00 4.23 -22.67
N GLU A 149 54.98 5.04 -23.05
CA GLU A 149 55.36 5.46 -24.41
C GLU A 149 55.80 4.30 -25.31
N GLU A 150 55.82 4.58 -26.62
CA GLU A 150 56.88 4.26 -27.62
C GLU A 150 56.39 3.62 -28.94
N GLU A 151 56.81 4.31 -30.01
CA GLU A 151 56.90 4.01 -31.47
C GLU A 151 55.65 3.76 -32.32
#